data_AF-A0A7V9PB04-F1
#
_entry.id   AF-A0A7V9PB04-F1
#
_cell.length_a   1.000
_cell.length_b   1.000
_cell.length_c   1.000
_cell.angle_alpha   90.00
_cell.angle_beta   90.00
_cell.angle_gamma   90.00
#
_symmetry.space_group_name_H-M   'P 1'
#
loop_
_entity.id
_entity.type
_entity.pdbx_description
1 polymer ?
#
loop_
_entity_poly.entity_id
_entity_poly.type
_entity_poly.pdbx_seq_one_letter_code
_entity_poly.pdbx_strand_id
1 'polypeptide(L)'
;NEPGKFQTAGEFWKIFIPSLTAMIGFWATLSLNMPDFTRFGKSQREQVIGQTVALPTTMVIFAAMGILITSAAVVVFPNAKADELWDPVKLVGQFSQPLVVAISMFTIVVATLSVNIAANVVSPANDFANAFPRLISFRTGGLITGIVGILMQPWKLLADPNGYIFSWLLGYSGGLGSIAGVLIADYWFVRNKNLNLGDLYRTKGVYRYTSGWNWRAVAATILGCFFAWIGLIIPSLRFLYDYAWFVGFGVSFLAHLVLMKVAPPEIERENLTTDEYR
;
A
#
# COMPACT_ATOMS: atom_id res chain seq x y z
N ASN A 1 6.24 8.26 35.87
CA ASN A 1 7.39 7.41 35.50
C ASN A 1 6.94 5.96 35.44
N GLU A 2 6.19 5.58 34.40
CA GLU A 2 6.07 4.15 34.09
C GLU A 2 7.38 3.71 33.43
N PRO A 3 8.06 2.66 33.94
CA PRO A 3 9.26 2.15 33.29
C PRO A 3 8.92 1.60 31.90
N GLY A 4 9.89 1.69 30.97
CA GLY A 4 9.74 1.14 29.63
C GLY A 4 9.44 -0.36 29.68
N LYS A 5 8.49 -0.81 28.85
CA LYS A 5 8.11 -2.23 28.77
C LYS A 5 9.21 -3.14 28.19
N PHE A 6 10.19 -2.57 27.47
CA PHE A 6 11.33 -3.29 26.91
C PHE A 6 12.56 -3.08 27.78
N GLN A 7 13.17 -4.17 28.22
CA GLN A 7 14.34 -4.13 29.10
C GLN A 7 15.65 -4.18 28.32
N THR A 8 15.61 -4.62 27.05
CA THR A 8 16.80 -4.74 26.19
C THR A 8 16.56 -4.24 24.76
N ALA A 9 17.64 -3.83 24.08
CA ALA A 9 17.58 -3.47 22.66
C ALA A 9 17.14 -4.65 21.77
N GLY A 10 17.46 -5.88 22.17
CA GLY A 10 17.06 -7.10 21.44
C GLY A 10 15.54 -7.32 21.46
N GLU A 11 14.87 -7.06 22.58
CA GLU A 11 13.40 -7.09 22.67
C GLU A 11 12.77 -6.02 21.79
N PHE A 12 13.35 -4.83 21.75
CA PHE A 12 12.87 -3.75 20.90
C PHE A 12 12.90 -4.12 19.42
N TRP A 13 14.03 -4.61 18.90
CA TRP A 13 14.16 -4.93 17.47
C TRP A 13 13.25 -6.07 17.00
N LYS A 14 12.98 -7.04 17.87
CA LYS A 14 12.04 -8.15 17.59
C LYS A 14 10.62 -7.67 17.32
N ILE A 15 10.23 -6.52 17.85
CA ILE A 15 8.89 -5.95 17.68
C ILE A 15 8.92 -4.82 16.66
N PHE A 16 9.91 -3.95 16.75
CA PHE A 16 10.03 -2.77 15.90
C PHE A 16 10.07 -3.12 14.41
N ILE A 17 10.85 -4.12 14.00
CA ILE A 17 10.95 -4.45 12.58
C ILE A 17 9.63 -4.99 12.02
N PRO A 18 9.00 -6.05 12.59
CA PRO A 18 7.68 -6.46 12.13
C PRO A 18 6.66 -5.33 12.14
N SER A 19 6.64 -4.48 13.17
CA SER A 19 5.74 -3.32 13.22
C SER A 19 6.02 -2.31 12.11
N LEU A 20 7.29 -2.02 11.81
CA LEU A 20 7.69 -1.15 10.70
C LEU A 20 7.28 -1.76 9.36
N THR A 21 7.56 -3.05 9.13
CA THR A 21 7.16 -3.79 7.93
C THR A 21 5.63 -3.75 7.75
N ALA A 22 4.87 -3.97 8.83
CA ALA A 22 3.41 -3.88 8.80
C ALA A 22 2.92 -2.46 8.45
N MET A 23 3.54 -1.41 9.03
CA MET A 23 3.20 -0.02 8.71
C MET A 23 3.51 0.33 7.26
N ILE A 24 4.65 -0.14 6.72
CA ILE A 24 4.95 0.01 5.30
C ILE A 24 3.89 -0.72 4.46
N GLY A 25 3.55 -1.96 4.82
CA GLY A 25 2.51 -2.74 4.17
C GLY A 25 1.14 -2.05 4.13
N PHE A 26 0.79 -1.36 5.22
CA PHE A 26 -0.44 -0.58 5.34
C PHE A 26 -0.47 0.60 4.35
N TRP A 27 0.65 1.30 4.14
CA TRP A 27 0.75 2.45 3.23
C TRP A 27 1.21 2.11 1.82
N ALA A 28 1.61 0.87 1.57
CA ALA A 28 2.20 0.43 0.31
C ALA A 28 1.24 0.60 -0.87
N THR A 29 -0.05 0.29 -0.69
CA THR A 29 -1.07 0.44 -1.73
C THR A 29 -1.20 1.89 -2.19
N LEU A 30 -1.35 2.81 -1.25
CA LEU A 30 -1.48 4.23 -1.54
C LEU A 30 -0.20 4.75 -2.20
N SER A 31 0.96 4.26 -1.77
CA SER A 31 2.26 4.65 -2.33
C SER A 31 2.41 4.18 -3.79
N LEU A 32 2.02 2.94 -4.09
CA LEU A 32 2.08 2.37 -5.44
C LEU A 32 1.08 3.01 -6.40
N ASN A 33 -0.09 3.39 -5.88
CA ASN A 33 -1.17 4.00 -6.68
C ASN A 33 -1.17 5.53 -6.64
N MET A 34 -0.18 6.15 -5.99
CA MET A 34 -0.05 7.60 -5.94
C MET A 34 -0.12 8.31 -7.32
N PRO A 35 0.39 7.71 -8.43
CA PRO A 35 0.20 8.26 -9.78
C PRO A 35 -1.26 8.56 -10.18
N ASP A 36 -2.25 7.90 -9.58
CA ASP A 36 -3.68 8.19 -9.83
C ASP A 36 -4.07 9.62 -9.48
N PHE A 37 -3.45 10.18 -8.44
CA PHE A 37 -3.66 11.54 -7.98
C PHE A 37 -2.69 12.50 -8.64
N THR A 38 -1.43 12.09 -8.73
CA THR A 38 -0.36 13.02 -9.08
C THR A 38 -0.31 13.32 -10.57
N ARG A 39 -0.96 12.50 -11.42
CA ARG A 39 -1.25 12.84 -12.83
C ARG A 39 -2.06 14.13 -12.99
N PHE A 40 -2.80 14.55 -11.96
CA PHE A 40 -3.54 15.82 -11.95
C PHE A 40 -2.78 16.96 -11.23
N GLY A 41 -1.58 16.69 -10.71
CA GLY A 41 -0.72 17.67 -10.07
C GLY A 41 -0.07 18.61 -11.09
N LYS A 42 0.31 19.82 -10.66
CA LYS A 42 0.93 20.81 -11.56
C LYS A 42 2.38 20.47 -11.89
N SER A 43 3.14 19.93 -10.94
CA SER A 43 4.53 19.56 -11.14
C SER A 43 5.01 18.48 -10.15
N GLN A 44 6.07 17.77 -10.54
CA GLN A 44 6.73 16.78 -9.67
C GLN A 44 7.30 17.40 -8.40
N ARG A 45 7.82 18.64 -8.47
CA ARG A 45 8.36 19.36 -7.30
C ARG A 45 7.25 19.63 -6.28
N GLU A 46 6.09 20.08 -6.74
CA GLU A 46 4.94 20.32 -5.86
C GLU A 46 4.43 19.03 -5.22
N GLN A 47 4.38 17.92 -5.98
CA GLN A 47 4.06 16.61 -5.42
C GLN A 47 5.03 16.22 -4.30
N VAL A 48 6.34 16.29 -4.56
CA VAL A 48 7.37 15.87 -3.60
C VAL A 48 7.28 16.72 -2.33
N ILE A 49 7.19 18.04 -2.45
CA ILE A 49 7.07 18.94 -1.31
C ILE A 49 5.77 18.67 -0.55
N GLY A 50 4.64 18.58 -1.27
CA GLY A 50 3.33 18.33 -0.69
C GLY A 50 3.30 17.05 0.14
N GLN A 51 3.79 15.94 -0.38
CA GLN A 51 3.79 14.66 0.33
C GLN A 51 4.81 14.62 1.47
N THR A 52 6.03 15.12 1.23
CA THR A 52 7.11 15.08 2.25
C THR A 52 6.82 15.99 3.43
N VAL A 53 6.08 17.08 3.23
CA VAL A 53 5.67 17.96 4.32
C VAL A 53 4.38 17.46 4.94
N ALA A 54 3.33 17.22 4.16
CA ALA A 54 2.00 16.93 4.70
C ALA A 54 1.94 15.59 5.43
N LEU A 55 2.49 14.51 4.86
CA LEU A 55 2.36 13.18 5.46
C LEU A 55 3.10 13.07 6.81
N PRO A 56 4.41 13.36 6.92
CA PRO A 56 5.10 13.22 8.20
C PRO A 56 4.58 14.16 9.28
N THR A 57 4.28 15.42 8.93
CA THR A 57 3.81 16.39 9.92
C THR A 57 2.45 16.01 10.50
N THR A 58 1.48 15.67 9.65
CA THR A 58 0.16 15.23 10.10
C THR A 58 0.24 13.92 10.87
N MET A 59 1.03 12.95 10.41
CA MET A 59 1.21 11.67 11.10
C MET A 59 1.79 11.85 12.50
N VAL A 60 2.83 12.67 12.67
CA VAL A 60 3.42 12.94 13.98
C VAL A 60 2.40 13.58 14.92
N ILE A 61 1.64 14.56 14.43
CA ILE A 61 0.62 15.25 15.23
C ILE A 61 -0.50 14.28 15.64
N PHE A 62 -1.08 13.53 14.69
CA PHE A 62 -2.18 12.61 14.99
C PHE A 62 -1.73 11.42 15.85
N ALA A 63 -0.52 10.89 15.65
CA ALA A 63 0.03 9.85 16.50
C ALA A 63 0.25 10.36 17.94
N ALA A 64 0.82 11.55 18.10
CA ALA A 64 0.98 12.17 19.42
C ALA A 64 -0.38 12.43 20.09
N MET A 65 -1.36 12.95 19.35
CA MET A 65 -2.72 13.13 19.85
C MET A 65 -3.34 11.81 20.29
N GLY A 66 -3.23 10.75 19.48
CA GLY A 66 -3.75 9.42 19.83
C GLY A 66 -3.15 8.91 21.14
N ILE A 67 -1.82 8.97 21.29
CA ILE A 67 -1.13 8.55 22.51
C ILE A 67 -1.60 9.36 23.72
N LEU A 68 -1.64 10.69 23.61
CA LEU A 68 -2.04 11.58 24.70
C LEU A 68 -3.50 11.38 25.10
N ILE A 69 -4.40 11.30 24.12
CA ILE A 69 -5.84 11.10 24.33
C ILE A 69 -6.10 9.73 24.97
N THR A 70 -5.53 8.66 24.43
CA THR A 70 -5.71 7.31 25.01
C THR A 70 -5.11 7.23 26.41
N SER A 71 -3.93 7.81 26.65
CA SER A 71 -3.33 7.85 27.99
C SER A 71 -4.18 8.61 29.00
N ALA A 72 -4.74 9.76 28.61
CA ALA A 72 -5.65 10.52 29.45
C ALA A 72 -6.98 9.79 29.67
N ALA A 73 -7.53 9.16 28.64
CA ALA A 73 -8.79 8.43 28.70
C ALA A 73 -8.75 7.28 29.72
N VAL A 74 -7.63 6.56 29.81
CA VAL A 74 -7.45 5.49 30.81
C VAL A 74 -7.56 6.03 32.24
N VAL A 75 -7.11 7.26 32.49
CA VAL A 75 -7.21 7.91 33.81
C VAL A 75 -8.61 8.47 34.06
N VAL A 76 -9.24 9.07 33.04
CA VAL A 76 -10.56 9.71 33.14
C VAL A 76 -11.70 8.69 33.22
N PHE A 77 -11.57 7.56 32.54
CA PHE A 77 -12.57 6.49 32.47
C PHE A 77 -12.04 5.18 33.08
N PRO A 78 -11.79 5.12 34.40
CA PRO A 78 -11.17 3.97 35.05
C PRO A 78 -12.03 2.70 35.03
N ASN A 79 -13.35 2.85 34.84
CA ASN A 79 -14.29 1.74 34.73
C ASN A 79 -14.43 1.20 33.30
N ALA A 80 -13.85 1.90 32.31
CA ALA A 80 -13.81 1.45 30.94
C ALA A 80 -12.64 0.49 30.74
N LYS A 81 -12.81 -0.44 29.80
CA LYS A 81 -11.76 -1.37 29.40
C LYS A 81 -10.63 -0.61 28.71
N ALA A 82 -9.45 -0.57 29.34
CA ALA A 82 -8.31 0.22 28.86
C ALA A 82 -7.85 -0.17 27.45
N ASP A 83 -7.99 -1.44 27.08
CA ASP A 83 -7.70 -2.01 25.76
C ASP A 83 -8.73 -1.63 24.68
N GLU A 84 -9.82 -0.95 25.06
CA GLU A 84 -10.85 -0.47 24.14
C GLU A 84 -10.79 1.05 23.92
N LEU A 85 -10.06 1.80 24.75
CA LEU A 85 -10.02 3.27 24.74
C LEU A 85 -9.16 3.88 23.62
N TRP A 86 -8.44 3.06 22.86
CA TRP A 86 -7.76 3.49 21.64
C TRP A 86 -8.73 3.62 20.45
N ASP A 87 -9.89 2.96 20.52
CA ASP A 87 -10.94 3.06 19.50
C ASP A 87 -11.77 4.33 19.74
N PRO A 88 -11.75 5.30 18.80
CA PRO A 88 -12.45 6.57 18.98
C PRO A 88 -13.96 6.41 19.11
N VAL A 89 -14.57 5.39 18.49
CA VAL A 89 -16.02 5.13 18.60
C VAL A 89 -16.36 4.69 20.02
N LYS A 90 -15.56 3.77 20.58
CA LYS A 90 -15.76 3.28 21.95
C LYS A 90 -15.47 4.34 22.99
N LEU A 91 -14.47 5.19 22.75
CA LEU A 91 -14.15 6.33 23.61
C LEU A 91 -15.28 7.36 23.64
N VAL A 92 -15.85 7.71 22.49
CA VAL A 92 -17.02 8.61 22.41
C VAL A 92 -18.22 8.00 23.15
N GLY A 93 -18.37 6.68 23.13
CA GLY A 93 -19.39 5.95 23.89
C GLY A 93 -19.29 6.09 25.42
N GLN A 94 -18.17 6.58 25.96
CA GLN A 94 -18.02 6.84 27.40
C GLN A 94 -18.64 8.16 27.85
N PHE A 95 -18.97 9.07 26.92
CA PHE A 95 -19.55 10.37 27.26
C PHE A 95 -21.06 10.24 27.50
N SER A 96 -21.54 10.90 28.55
CA SER A 96 -22.97 10.90 28.92
C SER A 96 -23.79 11.98 28.20
N GLN A 97 -23.14 13.06 27.74
CA GLN A 97 -23.84 14.20 27.12
C GLN A 97 -24.23 13.88 25.66
N PRO A 98 -25.54 13.78 25.33
CA PRO A 98 -25.97 13.32 24.00
C PRO A 98 -25.49 14.22 22.86
N LEU A 99 -25.39 15.54 23.09
CA LEU A 99 -24.94 16.49 22.08
C LEU A 99 -23.47 16.27 21.69
N VAL A 100 -22.61 15.99 22.67
CA VAL A 100 -21.18 15.70 22.43
C VAL A 100 -21.06 14.41 21.62
N VAL A 101 -21.77 13.36 22.03
CA VAL A 101 -21.79 12.07 21.33
C VAL A 101 -22.27 12.25 19.88
N ALA A 102 -23.36 12.99 19.67
CA ALA A 102 -23.92 13.22 18.34
C ALA A 102 -22.94 13.94 17.41
N ILE A 103 -22.32 15.03 17.88
CA ILE A 103 -21.33 15.79 17.10
C ILE A 103 -20.11 14.93 16.81
N SER A 104 -19.55 14.25 17.82
CA SER A 104 -18.37 13.39 17.66
C SER A 104 -18.62 12.25 16.68
N MET A 105 -19.74 11.55 16.80
CA MET A 105 -20.11 10.46 15.88
C MET A 105 -20.32 10.97 14.45
N PHE A 106 -20.96 12.12 14.29
CA PHE A 106 -21.10 12.76 12.98
C PHE A 106 -19.73 13.08 12.37
N THR A 107 -18.82 13.65 13.16
CA THR A 107 -17.43 13.92 12.71
C THR A 107 -16.70 12.65 12.32
N ILE A 108 -16.83 11.56 13.09
CA ILE A 108 -16.22 10.26 12.76
C ILE A 108 -16.76 9.73 11.42
N VAL A 109 -18.07 9.83 11.18
CA VAL A 109 -18.68 9.39 9.90
C VAL A 109 -18.13 10.21 8.75
N VAL A 110 -18.13 11.54 8.86
CA VAL A 110 -17.60 12.42 7.80
C VAL A 110 -16.12 12.12 7.53
N ALA A 111 -15.29 12.04 8.57
CA ALA A 111 -13.87 11.74 8.44
C ALA A 111 -13.62 10.39 7.76
N THR A 112 -14.37 9.36 8.17
CA THR A 112 -14.27 8.01 7.60
C THR A 112 -14.64 8.00 6.12
N LEU A 113 -15.75 8.65 5.75
CA LEU A 113 -16.20 8.75 4.36
C LEU A 113 -15.19 9.52 3.50
N SER A 114 -14.69 10.66 3.98
CA SER A 114 -13.74 11.49 3.25
C SER A 114 -12.44 10.74 2.93
N VAL A 115 -11.87 10.04 3.91
CA VAL A 115 -10.64 9.26 3.71
C VAL A 115 -10.88 8.03 2.86
N ASN A 116 -12.01 7.32 3.05
CA ASN A 116 -12.28 6.09 2.32
C ASN A 116 -12.47 6.33 0.82
N ILE A 117 -13.19 7.39 0.44
CA ILE A 117 -13.38 7.75 -0.97
C ILE A 117 -12.02 8.00 -1.63
N ALA A 118 -11.19 8.85 -1.01
CA ALA A 118 -9.89 9.20 -1.57
C ALA A 118 -8.95 7.99 -1.60
N ALA A 119 -8.73 7.30 -0.47
CA ALA A 119 -7.69 6.29 -0.37
C ALA A 119 -8.05 4.92 -0.96
N ASN A 120 -9.33 4.53 -0.91
CA ASN A 120 -9.74 3.14 -1.16
C ASN A 120 -10.67 2.96 -2.37
N VAL A 121 -11.27 4.03 -2.90
CA VAL A 121 -12.21 3.92 -4.03
C VAL A 121 -11.59 4.36 -5.35
N VAL A 122 -10.77 5.42 -5.35
CA VAL A 122 -10.25 6.02 -6.59
C VAL A 122 -9.39 5.05 -7.40
N SER A 123 -8.40 4.40 -6.77
CA SER A 123 -7.46 3.51 -7.47
C SER A 123 -8.13 2.29 -8.10
N PRO A 124 -8.87 1.45 -7.36
CA PRO A 124 -9.56 0.31 -7.99
C PRO A 124 -10.61 0.75 -9.02
N ALA A 125 -11.25 1.91 -8.86
CA ALA A 125 -12.13 2.45 -9.90
C ALA A 125 -11.39 2.79 -11.20
N ASN A 126 -10.18 3.36 -11.10
CA ASN A 126 -9.31 3.56 -12.25
C ASN A 126 -8.85 2.22 -12.85
N ASP A 127 -8.49 1.23 -12.01
CA ASP A 127 -8.05 -0.09 -12.48
C ASP A 127 -9.14 -0.78 -13.31
N PHE A 128 -10.38 -0.82 -12.82
CA PHE A 128 -11.48 -1.41 -13.58
C PHE A 128 -11.78 -0.65 -14.88
N ALA A 129 -11.74 0.69 -14.84
CA ALA A 129 -11.96 1.52 -16.01
C ALA A 129 -10.84 1.35 -17.06
N ASN A 130 -9.59 1.16 -16.63
CA ASN A 130 -8.45 0.95 -17.53
C ASN A 130 -8.41 -0.49 -18.07
N ALA A 131 -8.83 -1.48 -17.28
CA ALA A 131 -8.87 -2.88 -17.70
C ALA A 131 -9.97 -3.14 -18.75
N PHE A 132 -11.14 -2.50 -18.59
CA PHE A 132 -12.29 -2.68 -19.48
C PHE A 132 -12.91 -1.33 -19.90
N PRO A 133 -12.18 -0.48 -20.64
CA PRO A 133 -12.57 0.92 -20.89
C PRO A 133 -13.85 1.08 -21.72
N ARG A 134 -14.24 0.05 -22.49
CA ARG A 134 -15.50 0.04 -23.25
C ARG A 134 -16.73 -0.31 -22.41
N LEU A 135 -16.53 -0.95 -21.25
CA LEU A 135 -17.60 -1.52 -20.43
C LEU A 135 -17.75 -0.81 -19.09
N ILE A 136 -16.65 -0.32 -18.52
CA ILE A 136 -16.62 0.21 -17.16
C ILE A 136 -16.19 1.68 -17.18
N SER A 137 -17.09 2.55 -16.75
CA SER A 137 -16.77 3.94 -16.44
C SER A 137 -16.16 4.05 -15.04
N PHE A 138 -15.48 5.16 -14.73
CA PHE A 138 -14.97 5.44 -13.38
C PHE A 138 -16.06 5.34 -12.30
N ARG A 139 -17.28 5.85 -12.57
CA ARG A 139 -18.42 5.77 -11.64
C ARG A 139 -18.83 4.32 -11.39
N THR A 140 -18.90 3.52 -12.47
CA THR A 140 -19.24 2.11 -12.40
C THR A 140 -18.16 1.32 -11.67
N GLY A 141 -16.88 1.61 -11.91
CA GLY A 141 -15.74 1.02 -11.20
C GLY A 141 -15.75 1.31 -9.70
N GLY A 142 -16.13 2.53 -9.30
CA GLY A 142 -16.30 2.89 -7.89
C GLY A 142 -17.42 2.09 -7.21
N LEU A 143 -18.55 1.87 -7.90
CA LEU A 143 -19.64 1.04 -7.38
C LEU A 143 -19.22 -0.43 -7.24
N ILE A 144 -18.53 -0.99 -8.25
CA ILE A 144 -17.99 -2.36 -8.20
C ILE A 144 -17.05 -2.50 -7.01
N THR A 145 -16.15 -1.54 -6.81
CA THR A 145 -15.22 -1.51 -5.68
C THR A 145 -15.96 -1.58 -4.34
N GLY A 146 -17.00 -0.74 -4.15
CA GLY A 146 -17.79 -0.74 -2.93
C GLY A 146 -18.47 -2.07 -2.66
N ILE A 147 -19.10 -2.67 -3.68
CA ILE A 147 -19.79 -3.96 -3.55
C ILE A 147 -18.79 -5.07 -3.21
N VAL A 148 -17.70 -5.18 -3.96
CA VAL A 148 -16.65 -6.19 -3.73
C VAL A 148 -16.04 -6.02 -2.34
N GLY A 149 -15.75 -4.79 -1.92
CA GLY A 149 -15.21 -4.49 -0.59
C GLY A 149 -16.11 -4.98 0.54
N ILE A 150 -17.43 -4.81 0.43
CA ILE A 150 -18.39 -5.34 1.43
C ILE A 150 -18.43 -6.86 1.40
N LEU A 151 -18.44 -7.46 0.20
CA LEU A 151 -18.49 -8.92 0.02
C LEU A 151 -17.23 -9.62 0.56
N MET A 152 -16.09 -8.95 0.59
CA MET A 152 -14.86 -9.47 1.21
C MET A 152 -14.93 -9.57 2.73
N GLN A 153 -15.93 -8.96 3.38
CA GLN A 153 -16.14 -9.00 4.84
C GLN A 153 -14.88 -8.62 5.66
N PRO A 154 -14.27 -7.44 5.42
CA PRO A 154 -12.99 -7.07 6.03
C PRO A 154 -13.01 -7.01 7.57
N TRP A 155 -14.18 -6.82 8.18
CA TRP A 155 -14.34 -6.84 9.63
C TRP A 155 -13.95 -8.19 10.27
N LYS A 156 -14.00 -9.30 9.52
CA LYS A 156 -13.50 -10.59 10.01
C LYS A 156 -11.98 -10.60 10.16
N LEU A 157 -11.27 -9.90 9.28
CA LEU A 157 -9.82 -9.75 9.35
C LEU A 157 -9.42 -8.84 10.51
N LEU A 158 -10.18 -7.77 10.75
CA LEU A 158 -9.93 -6.81 11.83
C LEU A 158 -10.29 -7.32 13.23
N ALA A 159 -11.02 -8.44 13.32
CA ALA A 159 -11.40 -9.05 14.60
C ALA A 159 -10.19 -9.56 15.40
N ASP A 160 -9.06 -9.85 14.74
CA ASP A 160 -7.78 -10.18 15.37
C ASP A 160 -6.70 -9.15 14.98
N PRO A 161 -6.48 -8.10 15.81
CA PRO A 161 -5.48 -7.08 15.54
C PRO A 161 -4.05 -7.63 15.45
N ASN A 162 -3.72 -8.65 16.23
CA ASN A 162 -2.37 -9.23 16.23
C ASN A 162 -2.14 -10.03 14.94
N GLY A 163 -3.11 -10.87 14.56
CA GLY A 163 -3.09 -11.56 13.27
C GLY A 163 -3.07 -10.59 12.09
N TYR A 164 -3.83 -9.50 12.16
CA TYR A 164 -3.83 -8.46 11.15
C TYR A 164 -2.45 -7.81 10.98
N ILE A 165 -1.81 -7.37 12.07
CA ILE A 165 -0.52 -6.69 12.01
C ILE A 165 0.62 -7.66 11.69
N PHE A 166 0.80 -8.71 12.49
CA PHE A 166 1.99 -9.57 12.46
C PHE A 166 1.89 -10.77 11.51
N SER A 167 0.71 -11.03 10.95
CA SER A 167 0.55 -12.05 9.91
C SER A 167 0.13 -11.41 8.59
N TRP A 168 -1.05 -10.80 8.53
CA TRP A 168 -1.61 -10.32 7.26
C TRP A 168 -0.78 -9.19 6.64
N LEU A 169 -0.55 -8.09 7.35
CA LEU A 169 0.18 -6.93 6.81
C LEU A 169 1.61 -7.28 6.42
N LEU A 170 2.31 -8.14 7.18
CA LEU A 170 3.64 -8.63 6.80
C LEU A 170 3.59 -9.37 5.45
N GLY A 171 2.75 -10.39 5.33
CA GLY A 171 2.66 -11.19 4.10
C GLY A 171 2.22 -10.35 2.91
N TYR A 172 1.19 -9.52 3.12
CA TYR A 172 0.70 -8.57 2.13
C TYR A 172 1.79 -7.61 1.65
N SER A 173 2.59 -7.06 2.56
CA SER A 173 3.71 -6.18 2.24
C SER A 173 4.76 -6.88 1.37
N GLY A 174 5.04 -8.17 1.59
CA GLY A 174 5.99 -8.91 0.76
C GLY A 174 5.58 -9.00 -0.71
N GLY A 175 4.29 -9.23 -0.96
CA GLY A 175 3.74 -9.25 -2.32
C GLY A 175 3.81 -7.87 -2.98
N LEU A 176 3.35 -6.82 -2.29
CA LEU A 176 3.41 -5.46 -2.82
C LEU A 176 4.85 -4.96 -3.01
N GLY A 177 5.75 -5.29 -2.09
CA GLY A 177 7.17 -4.97 -2.20
C GLY A 177 7.78 -5.61 -3.44
N SER A 178 7.41 -6.85 -3.75
CA SER A 178 7.86 -7.55 -4.96
C SER A 178 7.41 -6.84 -6.25
N ILE A 179 6.15 -6.38 -6.30
CA ILE A 179 5.66 -5.59 -7.44
C ILE A 179 6.40 -4.25 -7.52
N ALA A 180 6.56 -3.55 -6.39
CA ALA A 180 7.26 -2.28 -6.30
C ALA A 180 8.71 -2.39 -6.81
N GLY A 181 9.42 -3.46 -6.44
CA GLY A 181 10.80 -3.70 -6.85
C GLY A 181 10.93 -3.81 -8.36
N VAL A 182 10.04 -4.54 -9.03
CA VAL A 182 10.02 -4.66 -10.49
C VAL A 182 9.72 -3.30 -11.14
N LEU A 183 8.69 -2.58 -10.68
CA LEU A 183 8.30 -1.28 -11.26
C LEU A 183 9.42 -0.24 -11.15
N ILE A 184 10.08 -0.16 -9.98
CA ILE A 184 11.18 0.77 -9.75
C ILE A 184 12.40 0.38 -10.59
N ALA A 185 12.77 -0.91 -10.63
CA ALA A 185 13.85 -1.40 -11.47
C ALA A 185 13.62 -1.09 -12.96
N ASP A 186 12.41 -1.38 -13.46
CA ASP A 186 12.07 -1.20 -14.86
C ASP A 186 12.14 0.28 -15.27
N TYR A 187 11.48 1.16 -14.51
CA TYR A 187 11.39 2.57 -14.87
C TYR A 187 12.73 3.30 -14.75
N TRP A 188 13.44 3.15 -13.62
CA TRP A 188 14.64 3.97 -13.35
C TRP A 188 15.91 3.42 -13.99
N PHE A 189 16.06 2.09 -14.07
CA PHE A 189 17.34 1.47 -14.43
C PHE A 189 17.29 0.79 -15.79
N VAL A 190 16.25 -0.01 -16.07
CA VAL A 190 16.13 -0.67 -17.38
C VAL A 190 15.83 0.36 -18.47
N ARG A 191 14.92 1.29 -18.19
CA ARG A 191 14.45 2.28 -19.17
C ARG A 191 15.02 3.68 -19.00
N ASN A 192 15.76 3.94 -17.92
CA ASN A 192 16.32 5.27 -17.62
C ASN A 192 15.28 6.40 -17.68
N LYS A 193 14.06 6.14 -17.17
CA LYS A 193 12.89 7.04 -17.18
C LYS A 193 12.31 7.36 -18.56
N ASN A 194 12.74 6.67 -19.61
CA ASN A 194 12.24 6.89 -20.96
C ASN A 194 11.12 5.90 -21.30
N LEU A 195 9.88 6.40 -21.37
CA LEU A 195 8.71 5.64 -21.77
C LEU A 195 8.19 6.17 -23.10
N ASN A 196 8.00 5.28 -24.08
CA ASN A 196 7.16 5.57 -25.24
C ASN A 196 5.68 5.61 -24.80
N LEU A 197 5.09 6.79 -24.70
CA LEU A 197 3.72 6.96 -24.22
C LEU A 197 2.69 6.35 -25.17
N GLY A 198 2.89 6.47 -26.49
CA GLY A 198 1.94 5.96 -27.49
C GLY A 198 1.76 4.45 -27.40
N ASP A 199 2.87 3.73 -27.20
CA ASP A 199 2.86 2.28 -27.13
C ASP A 199 2.24 1.73 -25.85
N LEU A 200 2.08 2.54 -24.78
CA LEU A 200 1.37 2.12 -23.57
C LEU A 200 -0.14 1.93 -23.80
N TYR A 201 -0.70 2.56 -24.84
CA TYR A 201 -2.13 2.49 -25.18
C TYR A 201 -2.42 1.63 -26.42
N ARG A 202 -1.39 0.99 -27.00
CA ARG A 202 -1.53 0.16 -28.21
C ARG A 202 -1.38 -1.31 -27.86
N THR A 203 -2.23 -2.16 -28.46
CA THR A 203 -2.14 -3.62 -28.30
C THR A 203 -0.93 -4.22 -29.00
N LYS A 204 -0.39 -3.53 -30.00
CA LYS A 204 0.85 -3.83 -30.71
C LYS A 204 1.80 -2.66 -30.49
N GLY A 205 2.82 -2.85 -29.66
CA GLY A 205 3.80 -1.84 -29.30
C GLY A 205 4.94 -2.47 -28.50
N VAL A 206 5.95 -1.67 -28.13
CA VAL A 206 7.17 -2.19 -27.47
C VAL A 206 6.92 -2.85 -26.10
N TYR A 207 5.75 -2.66 -25.50
CA TYR A 207 5.35 -3.25 -24.22
C TYR A 207 4.47 -4.50 -24.35
N ARG A 208 4.25 -5.00 -25.57
CA ARG A 208 3.48 -6.24 -25.77
C ARG A 208 4.27 -7.48 -25.32
N TYR A 209 5.60 -7.46 -25.44
CA TYR A 209 6.46 -8.61 -25.15
C TYR A 209 5.94 -9.91 -25.80
N THR A 210 6.04 -11.04 -25.10
CA THR A 210 5.55 -12.33 -25.56
C THR A 210 4.07 -12.47 -25.20
N SER A 211 3.18 -12.31 -26.19
CA SER A 211 1.73 -12.47 -26.04
C SER A 211 1.08 -11.58 -24.97
N GLY A 212 1.61 -10.37 -24.75
CA GLY A 212 1.11 -9.43 -23.73
C GLY A 212 1.84 -9.53 -22.39
N TRP A 213 2.79 -10.45 -22.22
CA TRP A 213 3.44 -10.72 -20.94
C TRP A 213 4.94 -10.50 -20.98
N ASN A 214 5.44 -9.72 -20.02
CA ASN A 214 6.85 -9.72 -19.70
C ASN A 214 7.17 -10.85 -18.70
N TRP A 215 7.48 -12.04 -19.21
CA TRP A 215 7.81 -13.20 -18.37
C TRP A 215 9.00 -12.98 -17.44
N ARG A 216 9.93 -12.06 -17.77
CA ARG A 216 11.04 -11.70 -16.89
C ARG A 216 10.54 -10.95 -15.66
N ALA A 217 9.66 -9.97 -15.85
CA ALA A 217 9.02 -9.23 -14.76
C ALA A 217 8.15 -10.14 -13.89
N VAL A 218 7.39 -11.06 -14.52
CA VAL A 218 6.57 -12.05 -13.80
C VAL A 218 7.46 -12.96 -12.96
N ALA A 219 8.51 -13.54 -13.54
CA ALA A 219 9.44 -14.41 -12.81
C ALA A 219 10.14 -13.67 -11.66
N ALA A 220 10.59 -12.43 -11.88
CA ALA A 220 11.18 -11.61 -10.83
C ALA A 220 10.19 -11.32 -9.68
N THR A 221 8.93 -11.05 -10.00
CA THR A 221 7.87 -10.83 -9.00
C THR A 221 7.62 -12.12 -8.19
N ILE A 222 7.47 -13.26 -8.87
CA ILE A 222 7.27 -14.57 -8.21
C ILE A 222 8.46 -14.90 -7.29
N LEU A 223 9.69 -14.64 -7.74
CA LEU A 223 10.88 -14.85 -6.92
C LEU A 223 10.88 -13.98 -5.67
N GLY A 224 10.51 -12.71 -5.80
CA GLY A 224 10.33 -11.80 -4.66
C GLY A 224 9.30 -12.32 -3.66
N CYS A 225 8.12 -12.70 -4.13
CA CYS A 225 7.06 -13.26 -3.28
C CYS A 225 7.51 -14.55 -2.59
N PHE A 226 8.21 -15.43 -3.31
CA PHE A 226 8.72 -16.69 -2.78
C PHE A 226 9.63 -16.44 -1.57
N PHE A 227 10.65 -15.58 -1.71
CA PHE A 227 11.57 -15.31 -0.61
C PHE A 227 10.94 -14.48 0.51
N ALA A 228 9.97 -13.61 0.21
CA ALA A 228 9.23 -12.89 1.24
C ALA A 228 8.35 -13.82 2.09
N TRP A 229 7.83 -14.91 1.52
CA TRP A 229 6.87 -15.80 2.19
C TRP A 229 7.45 -17.12 2.69
N ILE A 230 8.66 -17.50 2.28
CA ILE A 230 9.27 -18.78 2.67
C ILE A 230 9.37 -18.97 4.19
N GLY A 231 9.49 -17.87 4.94
CA GLY A 231 9.50 -17.87 6.41
C GLY A 231 8.17 -18.26 7.08
N LEU A 232 7.08 -18.41 6.32
CA LEU A 232 5.83 -19.01 6.81
C LEU A 232 5.90 -20.54 6.85
N ILE A 233 6.68 -21.14 5.95
CA ILE A 233 6.79 -22.60 5.78
C ILE A 233 8.00 -23.13 6.54
N ILE A 234 9.11 -22.39 6.52
CA ILE A 234 10.38 -22.79 7.10
C ILE A 234 10.66 -21.90 8.33
N PRO A 235 10.49 -22.40 9.57
CA PRO A 235 10.64 -21.58 10.78
C PRO A 235 12.02 -20.93 10.94
N SER A 236 13.09 -21.57 10.46
CA SER A 236 14.44 -21.00 10.51
C SER A 236 14.61 -19.77 9.60
N LEU A 237 13.71 -19.59 8.63
CA LEU A 237 13.67 -18.45 7.71
C LEU A 237 12.60 -17.42 8.11
N ARG A 238 12.03 -17.51 9.32
CA ARG A 238 10.98 -16.58 9.78
C ARG A 238 11.39 -15.11 9.69
N PHE A 239 12.67 -14.82 9.92
CA PHE A 239 13.20 -13.46 9.79
C PHE A 239 12.96 -12.87 8.39
N LEU A 240 12.93 -13.66 7.31
CA LEU A 240 12.62 -13.15 5.97
C LEU A 240 11.17 -12.63 5.87
N TYR A 241 10.25 -13.27 6.60
CA TYR A 241 8.86 -12.85 6.67
C TYR A 241 8.68 -11.60 7.52
N ASP A 242 9.42 -11.48 8.62
CA ASP A 242 9.43 -10.28 9.46
C ASP A 242 9.91 -9.04 8.69
N TYR A 243 10.74 -9.26 7.66
CA TYR A 243 11.24 -8.26 6.70
C TYR A 243 10.59 -8.39 5.32
N ALA A 244 9.39 -8.99 5.21
CA ALA A 244 8.80 -9.41 3.94
C ALA A 244 8.80 -8.30 2.85
N TRP A 245 8.44 -7.06 3.20
CA TRP A 245 8.51 -5.92 2.27
C TRP A 245 9.89 -5.75 1.64
N PHE A 246 10.94 -5.68 2.46
CA PHE A 246 12.31 -5.42 2.03
C PHE A 246 12.88 -6.58 1.24
N VAL A 247 12.59 -7.82 1.66
CA VAL A 247 13.01 -9.03 0.97
C VAL A 247 12.34 -9.12 -0.40
N GLY A 248 11.01 -8.97 -0.45
CA GLY A 248 10.25 -8.99 -1.70
C GLY A 248 10.73 -7.93 -2.68
N PHE A 249 10.87 -6.69 -2.22
CA PHE A 249 11.40 -5.58 -3.00
C PHE A 249 12.80 -5.83 -3.52
N GLY A 250 13.74 -6.18 -2.64
CA GLY A 250 15.15 -6.32 -3.01
C GLY A 250 15.37 -7.46 -3.99
N VAL A 251 14.74 -8.61 -3.74
CA VAL A 251 14.85 -9.79 -4.60
C VAL A 251 14.26 -9.53 -5.98
N SER A 252 13.02 -9.01 -6.04
CA SER A 252 12.37 -8.77 -7.33
C SER A 252 13.05 -7.67 -8.14
N PHE A 253 13.53 -6.62 -7.46
CA PHE A 253 14.31 -5.54 -8.08
C PHE A 253 15.57 -6.09 -8.74
N LEU A 254 16.40 -6.83 -8.00
CA LEU A 254 17.65 -7.39 -8.52
C LEU A 254 17.39 -8.44 -9.61
N ALA A 255 16.41 -9.33 -9.40
CA ALA A 255 16.05 -10.35 -10.38
C ALA A 255 15.58 -9.71 -11.70
N HIS A 256 14.73 -8.68 -11.64
CA HIS A 256 14.26 -7.98 -12.84
C HIS A 256 15.41 -7.31 -13.60
N LEU A 257 16.31 -6.63 -12.88
CA LEU A 257 17.49 -6.01 -13.49
C LEU A 257 18.38 -7.04 -14.20
N VAL A 258 18.67 -8.16 -13.54
CA VAL A 258 19.49 -9.22 -14.12
C VAL A 258 18.80 -9.84 -15.33
N LEU A 259 17.53 -10.22 -15.21
CA LEU A 259 16.79 -10.87 -16.29
C LEU A 259 16.62 -9.97 -17.51
N MET A 260 16.32 -8.68 -17.32
CA MET A 260 16.19 -7.71 -18.41
C MET A 260 17.53 -7.39 -19.08
N LYS A 261 18.66 -7.52 -18.36
CA LYS A 261 20.00 -7.29 -18.92
C LYS A 261 20.57 -8.53 -19.63
N VAL A 262 20.37 -9.72 -19.07
CA VAL A 262 20.91 -10.98 -19.60
C VAL A 262 20.08 -11.49 -20.78
N ALA A 263 18.76 -11.34 -20.70
CA ALA A 263 17.84 -11.79 -21.73
C ALA A 263 16.93 -10.62 -22.15
N PRO A 264 17.45 -9.59 -22.84
CA PRO A 264 16.63 -8.46 -23.28
C PRO A 264 15.44 -8.96 -24.12
N PRO A 265 14.26 -8.34 -23.99
CA PRO A 265 13.10 -8.71 -24.80
C PRO A 265 13.38 -8.43 -26.27
N GLU A 266 13.03 -9.37 -27.14
CA GLU A 266 12.95 -9.11 -28.57
C GLU A 266 11.85 -8.09 -28.80
N ILE A 267 12.24 -6.88 -29.19
CA ILE A 267 11.29 -5.86 -29.62
C ILE A 267 10.99 -6.19 -31.07
N GLU A 268 9.82 -6.77 -31.35
CA GLU A 268 9.26 -6.83 -32.71
C GLU A 268 9.09 -5.39 -33.20
N ARG A 269 10.13 -4.87 -33.87
CA ARG A 269 10.06 -3.64 -34.66
C ARG A 269 9.35 -3.93 -35.97
N GLU A 270 8.15 -4.49 -35.92
CA GLU A 270 7.33 -4.58 -37.13
C GLU A 270 6.80 -3.17 -37.44
N ASN A 271 7.39 -2.55 -38.46
CA ASN A 271 6.97 -1.30 -39.13
C ASN A 271 7.09 0.02 -38.34
N LEU A 272 8.30 0.36 -37.88
CA LEU A 272 8.71 1.77 -37.72
C LEU A 272 9.26 2.35 -39.04
N THR A 273 8.72 1.95 -40.18
CA THR A 273 8.97 2.60 -41.48
C THR A 273 8.16 3.89 -41.55
N THR A 274 8.76 4.98 -41.10
CA THR A 274 8.86 6.29 -41.77
C THR A 274 7.71 6.93 -42.57
N ASP A 275 6.43 6.52 -42.47
CA ASP A 275 5.37 7.15 -43.29
C ASP A 275 4.12 7.69 -42.55
N GLU A 276 4.01 7.57 -41.22
CA GLU A 276 2.85 8.12 -40.47
C GLU A 276 3.09 9.46 -39.76
N TYR A 277 4.22 10.13 -40.01
CA TYR A 277 4.49 11.50 -39.54
C TYR A 277 4.68 12.47 -40.72
N ARG A 278 3.70 12.51 -41.62
CA ARG A 278 3.48 13.63 -42.57
C ARG A 278 2.04 14.11 -42.48
#